data_AF-A0A2S8A7M4-F1
#
_entry.id   AF-A0A2S8A7M4-F1
#
_cell.length_a   1.000
_cell.length_b   1.000
_cell.length_c   1.000
_cell.angle_alpha   90.00
_cell.angle_beta   90.00
_cell.angle_gamma   90.00
#
_symmetry.space_group_name_H-M   'P 1'
#
loop_
_entity.id
_entity.type
_entity.pdbx_description
1 polymer ?
#
loop_
_entity_poly.entity_id
_entity_poly.type
_entity_poly.pdbx_seq_one_letter_code
_entity_poly.pdbx_strand_id
1 'polypeptide(L)'
;MQKIVFIALGYAETRFRLLGEDLSEYSSSKSIYKGRGFHQLTGIQDSSGLYNEAGPYEKYADFVGNKNIISQPDLLCTQIHYAIDSAGWFWTDKTNGKSVPNWSSASNTEYIKFRAEYFSKALGKQLNEVSHLVEEDEKYFWLQAKMLNGYPKGQKLETNPYGWATRKKAFDILKNEVFEFDKRCKGNEELEFTGDRAPWIVVDWKEYEKYKSLIEKQSPLKEKFILVYVLTLSLVFCRGQEKKETIEYPNNKSKEIDSTINLKK
;
A
#
# COMPACT_ATOMS: atom_id res chain seq x y z
N MET A 1 -6.31 -12.06 5.31
CA MET A 1 -6.55 -10.79 6.03
C MET A 1 -5.58 -9.66 5.65
N GLN A 2 -4.26 -9.83 5.72
CA GLN A 2 -3.26 -8.79 5.40
C GLN A 2 -3.55 -7.98 4.12
N LYS A 3 -3.75 -8.67 2.99
CA LYS A 3 -4.05 -8.03 1.70
C LYS A 3 -5.33 -7.17 1.76
N ILE A 4 -6.39 -7.70 2.37
CA ILE A 4 -7.68 -7.00 2.54
C ILE A 4 -7.47 -5.69 3.31
N VAL A 5 -6.76 -5.76 4.45
CA VAL A 5 -6.54 -4.60 5.32
C VAL A 5 -5.66 -3.55 4.63
N PHE A 6 -4.56 -3.97 4.00
CA PHE A 6 -3.67 -3.10 3.24
C PHE A 6 -4.43 -2.35 2.14
N ILE A 7 -5.17 -3.07 1.30
CA ILE A 7 -5.94 -2.48 0.19
C ILE A 7 -7.04 -1.56 0.72
N ALA A 8 -7.79 -1.97 1.75
CA ALA A 8 -8.87 -1.17 2.33
C ALA A 8 -8.36 0.18 2.86
N LEU A 9 -7.23 0.17 3.56
CA LEU A 9 -6.64 1.38 4.11
C LEU A 9 -6.00 2.24 3.00
N GLY A 10 -5.35 1.66 2.00
CA GLY A 10 -4.76 2.42 0.88
C GLY A 10 -5.81 3.02 -0.05
N TYR A 11 -6.94 2.33 -0.27
CA TYR A 11 -8.12 2.89 -0.93
C TYR A 11 -8.66 4.10 -0.16
N ALA A 12 -8.60 4.05 1.17
CA ALA A 12 -9.05 5.16 1.98
C ALA A 12 -8.16 6.40 1.89
N GLU A 13 -6.87 6.24 1.57
CA GLU A 13 -5.98 7.36 1.31
C GLU A 13 -6.17 7.93 -0.10
N THR A 14 -6.20 7.06 -1.10
CA THR A 14 -6.04 7.46 -2.51
C THR A 14 -7.34 7.50 -3.29
N ARG A 15 -8.37 6.79 -2.82
CA ARG A 15 -9.56 6.36 -3.59
C ARG A 15 -9.21 5.67 -4.92
N PHE A 16 -7.97 5.19 -5.03
CA PHE A 16 -7.33 4.83 -6.30
C PHE A 16 -7.56 5.91 -7.36
N ARG A 17 -7.39 7.18 -7.02
CA ARG A 17 -7.51 8.30 -7.97
C ARG A 17 -6.22 9.08 -8.04
N LEU A 18 -5.61 9.30 -6.89
CA LEU A 18 -4.44 10.16 -6.74
C LEU A 18 -3.42 9.46 -5.86
N LEU A 19 -2.17 9.42 -6.34
CA LEU A 19 -1.03 8.93 -5.59
C LEU A 19 -0.20 10.05 -5.00
N GLY A 20 -0.52 11.31 -5.28
CA GLY A 20 0.06 12.47 -4.61
C GLY A 20 -1.04 13.33 -4.01
N GLU A 21 -0.77 13.94 -2.88
CA GLU A 21 -1.69 14.89 -2.24
C GLU A 21 -1.87 16.15 -3.11
N ASP A 22 -3.12 16.50 -3.40
CA ASP A 22 -3.47 17.76 -4.06
C ASP A 22 -3.28 18.95 -3.11
N LEU A 23 -3.01 20.12 -3.68
CA LEU A 23 -2.94 21.36 -2.91
C LEU A 23 -4.25 21.58 -2.15
N SER A 24 -4.14 21.78 -0.84
CA SER A 24 -5.26 22.02 0.06
C SER A 24 -4.88 23.04 1.14
N GLU A 25 -5.76 23.29 2.11
CA GLU A 25 -5.44 24.16 3.24
C GLU A 25 -4.43 23.54 4.20
N TYR A 26 -4.33 22.20 4.22
CA TYR A 26 -3.46 21.45 5.13
C TYR A 26 -1.97 21.66 4.82
N SER A 27 -1.16 21.79 5.87
CA SER A 27 0.29 21.98 5.78
C SER A 27 0.97 20.88 4.96
N SER A 28 0.54 19.62 5.10
CA SER A 28 1.06 18.47 4.36
C SER A 28 1.07 18.71 2.86
N SER A 29 -0.06 19.14 2.28
CA SER A 29 -0.18 19.37 0.83
C SER A 29 0.72 20.48 0.27
N LYS A 30 1.16 21.42 1.11
CA LYS A 30 2.03 22.56 0.77
C LYS A 30 3.52 22.25 0.95
N SER A 31 3.84 21.05 1.45
CA SER A 31 5.18 20.67 1.87
C SER A 31 5.97 19.99 0.76
N ILE A 32 7.30 20.04 0.86
CA ILE A 32 8.20 19.32 -0.07
C ILE A 32 7.90 17.81 -0.03
N TYR A 33 7.85 17.24 1.18
CA TYR A 33 7.58 15.82 1.42
C TYR A 33 6.11 15.59 1.81
N LYS A 34 5.18 16.15 1.03
CA LYS A 34 3.74 15.86 1.12
C LYS A 34 3.40 14.38 0.93
N GLY A 35 2.16 13.99 1.22
CA GLY A 35 1.70 12.61 1.06
C GLY A 35 1.87 12.10 -0.38
N ARG A 36 2.61 10.99 -0.56
CA ARG A 36 2.74 10.30 -1.86
C ARG A 36 2.70 8.78 -1.75
N GLY A 37 2.37 8.11 -2.84
CA GLY A 37 2.22 6.66 -2.92
C GLY A 37 0.91 6.16 -2.32
N PHE A 38 0.80 4.83 -2.26
CA PHE A 38 -0.46 4.15 -1.95
C PHE A 38 -0.98 4.39 -0.53
N HIS A 39 -0.07 4.57 0.43
CA HIS A 39 -0.38 4.88 1.82
C HIS A 39 0.05 6.30 2.23
N GLN A 40 0.26 7.20 1.24
CA GLN A 40 0.58 8.61 1.47
C GLN A 40 1.78 8.81 2.42
N LEU A 41 2.92 8.23 2.05
CA LEU A 41 4.19 8.47 2.74
C LEU A 41 4.44 9.98 2.83
N THR A 42 4.64 10.48 4.04
CA THR A 42 4.75 11.91 4.36
C THR A 42 6.01 12.15 5.17
N GLY A 43 6.65 13.31 4.99
CA GLY A 43 7.85 13.72 5.71
C GLY A 43 7.62 14.02 7.19
N ILE A 44 8.57 14.72 7.79
CA ILE A 44 8.51 15.21 9.17
C ILE A 44 8.30 16.72 9.16
N GLN A 45 7.52 17.18 10.12
CA GLN A 45 7.23 18.60 10.31
C GLN A 45 8.46 19.34 10.81
N ASP A 46 8.87 20.39 10.09
CA ASP A 46 9.93 21.31 10.46
C ASP A 46 9.42 22.43 11.40
N SER A 47 10.29 23.37 11.76
CA SER A 47 9.94 24.52 12.62
C SER A 47 8.91 25.47 12.00
N SER A 48 8.70 25.44 10.68
CA SER A 48 7.67 26.23 9.99
C SER A 48 6.28 25.59 10.08
N GLY A 49 6.20 24.36 10.61
CA GLY A 49 4.97 23.60 10.66
C GLY A 49 4.64 22.87 9.34
N LEU A 50 5.57 22.86 8.39
CA LEU A 50 5.46 22.15 7.11
C LEU A 50 6.29 20.86 7.13
N TYR A 51 5.92 19.87 6.34
CA TYR A 51 6.57 18.58 6.23
C TYR A 51 7.77 18.62 5.26
N ASN A 52 8.75 19.48 5.55
CA ASN A 52 9.92 19.69 4.68
C ASN A 52 11.16 18.90 5.10
N GLU A 53 11.11 18.16 6.21
CA GLU A 53 12.15 17.20 6.54
C GLU A 53 11.83 15.84 5.91
N ALA A 54 12.81 15.22 5.24
CA ALA A 54 12.60 14.01 4.46
C ALA A 54 12.10 12.84 5.32
N GLY A 55 12.74 12.60 6.47
CA GLY A 55 12.33 11.61 7.46
C GLY A 55 12.01 10.23 6.84
N PRO A 56 10.74 9.80 6.79
CA PRO A 56 10.35 8.55 6.13
C PRO A 56 10.78 8.43 4.66
N TYR A 57 10.83 9.53 3.89
CA TYR A 57 11.34 9.49 2.52
C TYR A 57 12.81 9.09 2.46
N GLU A 58 13.64 9.63 3.35
CA GLU A 58 15.06 9.29 3.45
C GLU A 58 15.27 7.83 3.82
N LYS A 59 14.55 7.37 4.84
CA LYS A 59 14.61 5.97 5.27
C LYS A 59 14.19 5.00 4.16
N TYR A 60 13.17 5.34 3.37
CA TYR A 60 12.76 4.53 2.23
C TYR A 60 13.77 4.59 1.08
N ALA A 61 14.29 5.77 0.75
CA ALA A 61 15.32 5.95 -0.27
C ALA A 61 16.57 5.10 0.02
N ASP A 62 16.92 4.96 1.30
CA ASP A 62 18.06 4.15 1.76
C ASP A 62 17.77 2.67 1.62
N PHE A 63 16.56 2.26 1.99
CA PHE A 63 16.10 0.89 1.84
C PHE A 63 16.16 0.40 0.38
N VAL A 64 15.71 1.21 -0.58
CA VAL A 64 15.73 0.85 -2.01
C VAL A 64 17.03 1.21 -2.72
N GLY A 65 17.98 1.86 -2.04
CA GLY A 65 19.24 2.31 -2.62
C GLY A 65 19.09 3.40 -3.69
N ASN A 66 18.01 4.19 -3.66
CA ASN A 66 17.77 5.28 -4.62
C ASN A 66 17.57 6.63 -3.93
N LYS A 67 18.68 7.35 -3.73
CA LYS A 67 18.70 8.69 -3.13
C LYS A 67 18.00 9.77 -3.97
N ASN A 68 17.72 9.54 -5.25
CA ASN A 68 16.96 10.49 -6.08
C ASN A 68 15.54 10.72 -5.55
N ILE A 69 14.99 9.80 -4.75
CA ILE A 69 13.71 9.97 -4.06
C ILE A 69 13.70 11.22 -3.16
N ILE A 70 14.86 11.66 -2.67
CA ILE A 70 14.97 12.84 -1.80
C ILE A 70 14.94 14.13 -2.59
N SER A 71 15.72 14.19 -3.68
CA SER A 71 15.72 15.36 -4.57
C SER A 71 14.51 15.42 -5.49
N GLN A 72 13.83 14.29 -5.72
CA GLN A 72 12.67 14.14 -6.60
C GLN A 72 11.58 13.28 -5.93
N PRO A 73 10.93 13.78 -4.86
CA PRO A 73 9.95 13.00 -4.10
C PRO A 73 8.72 12.57 -4.92
N ASP A 74 8.43 13.25 -6.03
CA ASP A 74 7.36 12.89 -6.96
C ASP A 74 7.55 11.51 -7.62
N LEU A 75 8.74 10.91 -7.53
CA LEU A 75 8.96 9.52 -7.94
C LEU A 75 7.98 8.55 -7.25
N LEU A 76 7.56 8.83 -6.01
CA LEU A 76 6.61 8.00 -5.26
C LEU A 76 5.16 8.10 -5.76
N CYS A 77 4.84 9.06 -6.62
CA CYS A 77 3.50 9.19 -7.22
C CYS A 77 3.49 9.12 -8.75
N THR A 78 4.65 9.21 -9.39
CA THR A 78 4.80 9.11 -10.86
C THR A 78 5.28 7.74 -11.32
N GLN A 79 5.89 6.94 -10.45
CA GLN A 79 6.30 5.56 -10.77
C GLN A 79 5.57 4.57 -9.86
N ILE A 80 4.76 3.70 -10.49
CA ILE A 80 3.85 2.80 -9.78
C ILE A 80 4.58 1.83 -8.84
N HIS A 81 5.78 1.38 -9.20
CA HIS A 81 6.53 0.46 -8.34
C HIS A 81 6.94 1.15 -7.04
N TYR A 82 7.46 2.38 -7.07
CA TYR A 82 7.75 3.15 -5.85
C TYR A 82 6.48 3.47 -5.07
N ALA A 83 5.37 3.77 -5.75
CA ALA A 83 4.10 4.09 -5.10
C ALA A 83 3.57 2.93 -4.24
N ILE A 84 3.69 1.70 -4.73
CA ILE A 84 3.25 0.49 -4.03
C ILE A 84 4.31 -0.01 -3.03
N ASP A 85 5.57 -0.05 -3.45
CA ASP A 85 6.67 -0.60 -2.66
C ASP A 85 6.95 0.23 -1.40
N SER A 86 6.91 1.56 -1.49
CA SER A 86 7.01 2.44 -0.31
C SER A 86 5.92 2.17 0.74
N ALA A 87 4.71 1.86 0.27
CA ALA A 87 3.59 1.49 1.11
C ALA A 87 3.81 0.11 1.76
N GLY A 88 4.28 -0.87 0.99
CA GLY A 88 4.66 -2.19 1.52
C GLY A 88 5.76 -2.08 2.59
N TRP A 89 6.86 -1.41 2.25
CA TRP A 89 7.97 -1.12 3.16
C TRP A 89 7.49 -0.45 4.45
N PHE A 90 6.65 0.59 4.36
CA PHE A 90 6.12 1.31 5.52
C PHE A 90 5.33 0.39 6.46
N TRP A 91 4.76 -0.70 5.96
CA TRP A 91 3.98 -1.66 6.74
C TRP A 91 4.76 -2.83 7.30
N THR A 92 5.90 -3.16 6.69
CA THR A 92 6.64 -4.40 6.97
C THR A 92 8.02 -4.18 7.58
N ASP A 93 8.63 -3.01 7.37
CA ASP A 93 9.98 -2.73 7.86
C ASP A 93 9.99 -2.61 9.40
N LYS A 94 10.85 -3.41 10.04
CA LYS A 94 10.92 -3.53 11.50
C LYS A 94 11.57 -2.35 12.19
N THR A 95 12.43 -1.63 11.48
CA THR A 95 13.31 -0.61 12.07
C THR A 95 12.74 0.79 11.83
N ASN A 96 12.21 1.03 10.65
CA ASN A 96 11.83 2.32 10.12
C ASN A 96 10.37 2.38 9.65
N GLY A 97 9.71 1.24 9.52
CA GLY A 97 8.29 1.16 9.21
C GLY A 97 7.39 1.56 10.39
N LYS A 98 6.10 1.64 10.11
CA LYS A 98 5.08 1.98 11.10
C LYS A 98 4.77 0.78 11.99
N SER A 99 4.91 0.99 13.29
CA SER A 99 4.56 0.02 14.31
C SER A 99 3.61 0.61 15.36
N VAL A 100 2.88 -0.26 16.05
CA VAL A 100 2.14 0.11 17.24
C VAL A 100 3.15 0.34 18.37
N PRO A 101 3.14 1.49 19.05
CA PRO A 101 4.06 1.75 20.15
C PRO A 101 3.94 0.71 21.27
N ASN A 102 5.05 0.42 21.94
CA ASN A 102 5.06 -0.35 23.18
C ASN A 102 4.50 0.49 24.34
N TRP A 103 3.21 0.77 24.31
CA TRP A 103 2.52 1.40 25.43
C TRP A 103 2.59 0.52 26.67
N SER A 104 2.80 1.12 27.83
CA SER A 104 2.93 0.41 29.09
C SER A 104 1.67 0.56 29.93
N SER A 105 1.13 -0.57 30.40
CA SER A 105 0.04 -0.61 31.40
C SER A 105 0.47 -0.01 32.74
N ALA A 106 1.79 0.09 33.01
CA ALA A 106 2.33 0.76 34.18
C ALA A 106 2.44 2.29 34.02
N SER A 107 2.12 2.87 32.86
CA SER A 107 2.24 4.32 32.61
C SER A 107 1.29 5.13 33.50
N ASN A 108 1.73 6.20 34.17
CA ASN A 108 0.81 7.07 34.93
C ASN A 108 -0.19 7.86 34.06
N THR A 109 -0.09 7.76 32.73
CA THR A 109 -0.99 8.43 31.79
C THR A 109 -2.13 7.51 31.39
N GLU A 110 -3.36 7.88 31.75
CA GLU A 110 -4.54 7.01 31.62
C GLU A 110 -4.78 6.51 30.18
N TYR A 111 -4.69 7.39 29.17
CA TYR A 111 -4.89 6.96 27.78
C TYR A 111 -3.79 6.00 27.30
N ILE A 112 -2.58 6.05 27.87
CA ILE A 112 -1.50 5.10 27.56
C ILE A 112 -1.80 3.74 28.18
N LYS A 113 -2.23 3.69 29.45
CA LYS A 113 -2.66 2.43 30.11
C LYS A 113 -3.76 1.75 29.30
N PHE A 114 -4.81 2.50 28.98
CA PHE A 114 -5.94 2.01 28.20
C PHE A 114 -5.47 1.39 26.88
N ARG A 115 -4.61 2.10 26.11
CA ARG A 115 -4.12 1.59 24.83
C ARG A 115 -3.26 0.33 25.00
N ALA A 116 -2.43 0.28 26.05
CA ALA A 116 -1.62 -0.89 26.36
C ALA A 116 -2.49 -2.13 26.66
N GLU A 117 -3.56 -1.95 27.43
CA GLU A 117 -4.46 -3.05 27.83
C GLU A 117 -5.37 -3.47 26.68
N TYR A 118 -6.06 -2.50 26.05
CA TYR A 118 -7.08 -2.75 25.03
C TYR A 118 -6.48 -3.31 23.72
N PHE A 119 -5.26 -2.89 23.37
CA PHE A 119 -4.54 -3.33 22.17
C PHE A 119 -3.31 -4.19 22.48
N SER A 120 -3.29 -4.86 23.63
CA SER A 120 -2.13 -5.62 24.16
C SER A 120 -1.45 -6.56 23.14
N LYS A 121 -2.21 -7.32 22.34
CA LYS A 121 -1.65 -8.22 21.32
C LYS A 121 -0.89 -7.50 20.18
N ALA A 122 -1.18 -6.22 19.96
CA ALA A 122 -0.61 -5.46 18.86
C ALA A 122 0.67 -4.69 19.23
N LEU A 123 1.01 -4.57 20.51
CA LEU A 123 2.14 -3.77 20.97
C LEU A 123 3.46 -4.19 20.29
N GLY A 124 4.20 -3.22 19.76
CA GLY A 124 5.48 -3.42 19.09
C GLY A 124 5.41 -4.01 17.68
N LYS A 125 4.24 -4.47 17.24
CA LYS A 125 4.05 -5.10 15.94
C LYS A 125 4.02 -4.08 14.81
N GLN A 126 4.56 -4.44 13.66
CA GLN A 126 4.37 -3.66 12.44
C GLN A 126 2.94 -3.80 11.93
N LEU A 127 2.44 -2.85 11.13
CA LEU A 127 1.05 -2.89 10.66
C LEU A 127 0.70 -4.18 9.91
N ASN A 128 1.65 -4.76 9.16
CA ASN A 128 1.43 -6.04 8.49
C ASN A 128 1.19 -7.20 9.47
N GLU A 129 1.87 -7.20 10.62
CA GLU A 129 1.67 -8.20 11.67
C GLU A 129 0.35 -7.98 12.42
N VAL A 130 -0.02 -6.73 12.69
CA VAL A 130 -1.30 -6.37 13.33
C VAL A 130 -2.49 -6.84 12.48
N SER A 131 -2.32 -6.88 11.15
CA SER A 131 -3.35 -7.35 10.22
C SER A 131 -3.77 -8.82 10.46
N HIS A 132 -2.92 -9.65 11.07
CA HIS A 132 -3.31 -11.01 11.44
C HIS A 132 -4.31 -11.02 12.62
N LEU A 133 -4.21 -10.05 13.52
CA LEU A 133 -5.08 -9.95 14.69
C LEU A 133 -6.49 -9.48 14.34
N VAL A 134 -6.67 -8.83 13.18
CA VAL A 134 -7.97 -8.38 12.67
C VAL A 134 -8.96 -9.53 12.52
N GLU A 135 -8.45 -10.72 12.24
CA GLU A 135 -9.26 -11.92 12.14
C GLU A 135 -9.92 -12.31 13.47
N GLU A 136 -9.20 -12.10 14.57
CA GLU A 136 -9.67 -12.38 15.92
C GLU A 136 -10.60 -11.27 16.43
N ASP A 137 -10.26 -10.01 16.12
CA ASP A 137 -11.02 -8.84 16.58
C ASP A 137 -10.82 -7.64 15.62
N GLU A 138 -11.91 -7.16 15.03
CA GLU A 138 -11.86 -6.05 14.08
C GLU A 138 -11.37 -4.72 14.69
N LYS A 139 -11.26 -4.61 16.03
CA LYS A 139 -10.61 -3.44 16.67
C LYS A 139 -9.18 -3.22 16.18
N TYR A 140 -8.48 -4.26 15.74
CA TYR A 140 -7.13 -4.13 15.21
C TYR A 140 -7.11 -3.46 13.84
N PHE A 141 -8.19 -3.59 13.06
CA PHE A 141 -8.35 -2.84 11.82
C PHE A 141 -8.55 -1.35 12.12
N TRP A 142 -9.37 -1.04 13.12
CA TRP A 142 -9.52 0.32 13.65
C TRP A 142 -8.18 0.89 14.15
N LEU A 143 -7.40 0.09 14.87
CA LEU A 143 -6.08 0.50 15.36
C LEU A 143 -5.13 0.83 14.20
N GLN A 144 -5.06 -0.02 13.17
CA GLN A 144 -4.21 0.25 12.00
C GLN A 144 -4.63 1.54 11.30
N ALA A 145 -5.93 1.77 11.13
CA ALA A 145 -6.46 3.02 10.59
C ALA A 145 -6.07 4.26 11.43
N LYS A 146 -6.09 4.13 12.77
CA LYS A 146 -5.56 5.17 13.66
C LYS A 146 -4.06 5.36 13.47
N MET A 147 -3.28 4.29 13.42
CA MET A 147 -1.83 4.40 13.34
C MET A 147 -1.37 5.11 12.06
N LEU A 148 -2.00 4.85 10.91
CA LEU A 148 -1.67 5.53 9.65
C LEU A 148 -1.76 7.06 9.76
N ASN A 149 -2.84 7.57 10.34
CA ASN A 149 -3.06 9.02 10.49
C ASN A 149 -2.50 9.61 11.80
N GLY A 150 -1.83 8.77 12.59
CA GLY A 150 -1.44 9.10 13.96
C GLY A 150 -2.57 8.89 14.97
N TYR A 151 -2.18 8.54 16.20
CA TYR A 151 -3.09 8.37 17.34
C TYR A 151 -2.85 9.49 18.35
N PRO A 152 -3.60 10.62 18.26
CA PRO A 152 -3.33 11.84 19.02
C PRO A 152 -3.27 11.61 20.53
N LYS A 153 -2.44 12.38 21.25
CA LYS A 153 -2.37 12.33 22.71
C LYS A 153 -3.75 12.57 23.34
N GLY A 154 -4.06 11.86 24.42
CA GLY A 154 -5.32 12.00 25.15
C GLY A 154 -6.49 11.19 24.60
N GLN A 155 -6.47 10.78 23.32
CA GLN A 155 -7.58 10.01 22.74
C GLN A 155 -7.55 8.53 23.16
N LYS A 156 -8.73 7.96 23.42
CA LYS A 156 -8.96 6.52 23.48
C LYS A 156 -9.81 6.16 22.25
N LEU A 157 -11.05 5.74 22.42
CA LEU A 157 -11.94 5.30 21.33
C LEU A 157 -12.94 6.37 20.87
N GLU A 158 -13.01 7.51 21.56
CA GLU A 158 -14.08 8.52 21.39
C GLU A 158 -14.06 9.15 19.99
N THR A 159 -12.88 9.24 19.38
CA THR A 159 -12.70 9.79 18.05
C THR A 159 -12.26 8.70 17.10
N ASN A 160 -13.03 8.46 16.03
CA ASN A 160 -12.66 7.51 14.99
C ASN A 160 -11.41 7.96 14.19
N PRO A 161 -10.73 7.03 13.49
CA PRO A 161 -9.71 7.37 12.51
C PRO A 161 -10.26 8.33 11.44
N TYR A 162 -9.39 9.17 10.90
CA TYR A 162 -9.76 10.00 9.76
C TYR A 162 -10.20 9.12 8.58
N GLY A 163 -11.34 9.46 7.97
CA GLY A 163 -11.93 8.67 6.88
C GLY A 163 -12.46 7.29 7.30
N TRP A 164 -12.71 7.04 8.59
CA TRP A 164 -13.11 5.72 9.10
C TRP A 164 -14.29 5.08 8.36
N ALA A 165 -15.36 5.83 8.09
CA ALA A 165 -16.52 5.30 7.37
C ALA A 165 -16.14 4.75 5.99
N THR A 166 -15.20 5.40 5.29
CA THR A 166 -14.72 4.88 4.00
C THR A 166 -13.79 3.68 4.17
N ARG A 167 -12.88 3.71 5.16
CA ARG A 167 -12.01 2.59 5.49
C ARG A 167 -12.82 1.33 5.79
N LYS A 168 -13.81 1.46 6.67
CA LYS A 168 -14.69 0.36 7.08
C LYS A 168 -15.53 -0.16 5.92
N LYS A 169 -16.15 0.72 5.11
CA LYS A 169 -16.87 0.30 3.91
C LYS A 169 -15.99 -0.47 2.92
N ALA A 170 -14.78 0.03 2.64
CA ALA A 170 -13.85 -0.65 1.74
C ALA A 170 -13.42 -2.01 2.29
N PHE A 171 -13.13 -2.08 3.60
CA PHE A 171 -12.81 -3.33 4.27
C PHE A 171 -13.94 -4.35 4.18
N ASP A 172 -15.19 -3.94 4.43
CA ASP A 172 -16.35 -4.83 4.39
C ASP A 172 -16.60 -5.37 2.97
N ILE A 173 -16.50 -4.53 1.94
CA ILE A 173 -16.61 -4.97 0.55
C ILE A 173 -15.48 -5.96 0.21
N LEU A 174 -14.24 -5.61 0.52
CA LEU A 174 -13.10 -6.47 0.21
C LEU A 174 -13.20 -7.81 0.94
N LYS A 175 -13.49 -7.79 2.25
CA LYS A 175 -13.60 -8.99 3.08
C LYS A 175 -14.78 -9.86 2.64
N ASN A 176 -15.97 -9.29 2.45
CA ASN A 176 -17.20 -10.07 2.33
C ASN A 176 -17.62 -10.35 0.89
N GLU A 177 -17.33 -9.44 -0.05
CA GLU A 177 -17.82 -9.53 -1.44
C GLU A 177 -16.71 -9.91 -2.42
N VAL A 178 -15.51 -9.34 -2.28
CA VAL A 178 -14.41 -9.56 -3.23
C VAL A 178 -13.65 -10.84 -2.90
N PHE A 179 -13.15 -10.95 -1.67
CA PHE A 179 -12.37 -12.10 -1.23
C PHE A 179 -13.23 -13.17 -0.56
N GLU A 180 -14.47 -12.84 -0.17
CA GLU A 180 -15.39 -13.71 0.57
C GLU A 180 -14.65 -14.45 1.70
N PHE A 181 -13.86 -13.72 2.49
CA PHE A 181 -12.81 -14.25 3.35
C PHE A 181 -13.30 -15.34 4.30
N ASP A 182 -14.44 -15.12 4.95
CA ASP A 182 -14.99 -16.10 5.89
C ASP A 182 -15.46 -17.41 5.20
N LYS A 183 -15.86 -17.35 3.92
CA LYS A 183 -16.21 -18.54 3.14
C LYS A 183 -14.97 -19.20 2.54
N ARG A 184 -14.18 -18.45 1.77
CA ARG A 184 -13.09 -18.98 0.93
C ARG A 184 -11.77 -19.19 1.67
N CYS A 185 -11.55 -18.51 2.78
CA CYS A 185 -10.28 -18.59 3.52
C CYS A 185 -10.42 -19.27 4.88
N LYS A 186 -11.63 -19.33 5.44
CA LYS A 186 -11.94 -20.00 6.72
C LYS A 186 -12.92 -21.17 6.61
N GLY A 187 -13.65 -21.29 5.51
CA GLY A 187 -14.57 -22.39 5.30
C GLY A 187 -13.83 -23.71 5.11
N ASN A 188 -14.55 -24.82 5.35
CA ASN A 188 -14.08 -26.18 5.06
C ASN A 188 -14.27 -26.57 3.59
N GLU A 189 -14.67 -25.63 2.72
CA GLU A 189 -14.69 -25.89 1.28
C GLU A 189 -13.23 -25.99 0.80
N GLU A 190 -12.80 -27.19 0.40
CA GLU A 190 -11.59 -27.32 -0.39
C GLU A 190 -11.75 -26.44 -1.62
N LEU A 191 -10.90 -25.43 -1.73
CA LEU A 191 -10.80 -24.64 -2.93
C LEU A 191 -10.35 -25.59 -4.05
N GLU A 192 -11.27 -25.98 -4.92
CA GLU A 192 -10.91 -26.67 -6.16
C GLU A 192 -10.13 -25.69 -7.05
N PHE A 193 -8.81 -25.71 -6.91
CA PHE A 193 -7.90 -25.08 -7.83
C PHE A 193 -7.85 -25.91 -9.10
N THR A 194 -8.72 -25.60 -10.06
CA THR A 194 -8.69 -26.19 -11.41
C THR A 194 -7.53 -25.58 -12.21
N GLY A 195 -6.30 -26.00 -11.89
CA GLY A 195 -5.06 -25.65 -12.60
C GLY A 195 -3.87 -25.32 -11.67
N ASP A 196 -2.66 -25.29 -12.23
CA ASP A 196 -1.39 -25.04 -11.51
C ASP A 196 -1.27 -23.65 -10.86
N ARG A 197 -2.29 -22.79 -11.00
CA ARG A 197 -2.31 -21.41 -10.49
C ARG A 197 -3.67 -21.09 -9.87
N ALA A 198 -3.66 -20.26 -8.83
CA ALA A 198 -4.89 -19.79 -8.20
C ALA A 198 -5.79 -19.05 -9.22
N PRO A 199 -7.12 -19.26 -9.24
CA PRO A 199 -8.06 -18.67 -10.21
C PRO A 199 -7.93 -17.14 -10.38
N TRP A 200 -7.59 -16.42 -9.32
CA TRP A 200 -7.38 -14.97 -9.38
C TRP A 200 -6.14 -14.57 -10.20
N ILE A 201 -5.11 -15.41 -10.28
CA ILE A 201 -3.92 -15.18 -11.13
C ILE A 201 -4.30 -15.25 -12.62
N VAL A 202 -5.24 -16.12 -13.00
CA VAL A 202 -5.72 -16.20 -14.38
C VAL A 202 -6.46 -14.91 -14.77
N VAL A 203 -7.24 -14.34 -13.85
CA VAL A 203 -7.92 -13.06 -14.04
C VAL A 203 -6.91 -11.91 -14.14
N ASP A 204 -5.91 -11.89 -13.26
CA ASP A 204 -4.84 -10.90 -13.21
C ASP A 204 -3.99 -10.90 -14.48
N TRP A 205 -3.59 -12.09 -14.93
CA TRP A 205 -2.84 -12.26 -16.17
C TRP A 205 -3.65 -11.83 -17.40
N LYS A 206 -4.95 -12.14 -17.46
CA LYS A 206 -5.82 -11.70 -18.57
C LYS A 206 -5.96 -10.18 -18.63
N GLU A 207 -6.12 -9.52 -17.48
CA GLU A 207 -6.20 -8.06 -17.44
C GLU A 207 -4.83 -7.42 -17.72
N TYR A 208 -3.73 -7.97 -17.22
CA TYR A 208 -2.37 -7.55 -17.60
C TYR A 208 -2.16 -7.63 -19.12
N GLU A 209 -2.44 -8.77 -19.73
CA GLU A 209 -2.31 -8.97 -21.18
C GLU A 209 -3.15 -7.98 -21.99
N LYS A 210 -4.31 -7.59 -21.46
CA LYS A 210 -5.23 -6.63 -22.08
C LYS A 210 -4.73 -5.19 -21.99
N TYR A 211 -4.01 -4.81 -20.93
CA TYR A 211 -3.59 -3.42 -20.72
C TYR A 211 -2.09 -3.16 -20.92
N LYS A 212 -1.24 -4.20 -21.03
CA LYS A 212 0.23 -4.07 -21.14
C LYS A 212 0.76 -3.25 -22.32
N SER A 213 -0.09 -3.00 -23.33
CA SER A 213 0.28 -2.29 -24.57
C SER A 213 -0.36 -0.90 -24.70
N LEU A 214 -1.18 -0.48 -23.73
CA LEU A 214 -1.90 0.79 -23.79
C LEU A 214 -1.06 1.91 -23.18
N ILE A 215 -0.65 2.86 -24.03
CA ILE A 215 -0.02 4.11 -23.60
C ILE A 215 -1.15 5.08 -23.21
N GLU A 216 -1.22 5.49 -21.94
CA GLU A 216 -2.20 6.47 -21.47
C GLU A 216 -2.07 7.79 -22.25
N LYS A 217 -3.03 8.04 -23.14
CA LYS A 217 -3.12 9.29 -23.92
C LYS A 217 -4.35 10.14 -23.55
N GLN A 218 -4.74 10.15 -22.27
CA GLN A 218 -5.60 11.14 -21.56
C GLN A 218 -6.94 10.66 -20.96
N SER A 219 -7.30 11.42 -19.91
CA SER A 219 -8.42 11.44 -18.96
C SER A 219 -8.35 10.46 -17.77
N PRO A 220 -8.64 10.92 -16.53
CA PRO A 220 -8.39 10.15 -15.32
C PRO A 220 -9.36 8.98 -15.27
N LEU A 221 -8.84 7.76 -15.40
CA LEU A 221 -8.98 6.53 -14.61
C LEU A 221 -10.19 6.32 -13.65
N LYS A 222 -11.00 7.33 -13.32
CA LYS A 222 -12.22 7.30 -12.48
C LYS A 222 -13.28 6.28 -12.94
N GLU A 223 -13.23 5.83 -14.19
CA GLU A 223 -14.24 4.94 -14.79
C GLU A 223 -13.82 3.46 -14.86
N LYS A 224 -12.57 3.10 -14.54
CA LYS A 224 -12.05 1.72 -14.73
C LYS A 224 -11.42 1.08 -13.48
N PHE A 225 -11.47 1.74 -12.33
CA PHE A 225 -10.47 1.57 -11.25
C PHE A 225 -10.73 0.46 -10.20
N ILE A 226 -11.82 -0.32 -10.25
CA ILE A 226 -12.04 -1.34 -9.21
C ILE A 226 -11.33 -2.67 -9.51
N LEU A 227 -11.08 -3.01 -10.79
CA LEU A 227 -10.49 -4.30 -11.15
C LEU A 227 -8.96 -4.27 -11.24
N VAL A 228 -8.38 -3.28 -11.92
CA VAL A 228 -6.95 -3.28 -12.27
C VAL A 228 -6.04 -3.12 -11.03
N TYR A 229 -6.46 -2.35 -10.03
CA TYR A 229 -5.58 -2.04 -8.88
C TYR A 229 -5.43 -3.20 -7.89
N VAL A 230 -6.48 -3.99 -7.68
CA VAL A 230 -6.42 -5.22 -6.85
C VAL A 230 -5.53 -6.28 -7.50
N LEU A 231 -5.48 -6.28 -8.83
CA LEU A 231 -4.75 -7.21 -9.68
C LEU A 231 -3.23 -6.89 -9.67
N THR A 232 -2.81 -5.66 -9.98
CA THR A 232 -1.36 -5.31 -9.95
C THR A 232 -0.72 -5.45 -8.56
N LEU A 233 -1.47 -5.16 -7.49
CA LEU A 233 -1.03 -5.35 -6.10
C LEU A 233 -0.80 -6.82 -5.74
N SER A 234 -1.47 -7.75 -6.41
CA SER A 234 -1.34 -9.18 -6.15
C SER A 234 -0.08 -9.78 -6.80
N LEU A 235 0.31 -9.30 -7.99
CA LEU A 235 1.54 -9.71 -8.70
C LEU A 235 2.82 -9.21 -8.04
N VAL A 236 2.85 -7.97 -7.52
CA VAL A 236 4.06 -7.41 -6.87
C VAL A 236 4.41 -8.15 -5.58
N PHE A 237 3.41 -8.61 -4.82
CA PHE A 237 3.64 -9.36 -3.57
C PHE A 237 4.07 -10.82 -3.77
N CYS A 238 3.92 -11.40 -4.97
CA CYS A 238 4.38 -12.77 -5.25
C CYS A 238 5.90 -12.86 -5.51
N ARG A 239 6.55 -11.78 -5.98
CA ARG A 239 8.01 -11.77 -6.21
C ARG A 239 8.87 -11.79 -4.94
N GLY A 240 8.28 -11.56 -3.77
CA GLY A 240 8.98 -11.62 -2.48
C GLY A 240 9.08 -13.01 -1.85
N GLN A 241 8.51 -14.05 -2.47
CA GLN A 241 8.44 -15.42 -1.93
C GLN A 241 9.02 -16.49 -2.87
N GLU A 242 9.38 -16.14 -4.11
CA GLU A 242 10.01 -17.09 -5.02
C GLU A 242 11.52 -17.11 -4.78
N LYS A 243 12.02 -18.26 -4.34
CA LYS A 243 13.45 -18.59 -4.32
C LYS A 243 14.07 -18.24 -5.67
N LYS A 244 15.32 -17.77 -5.63
CA LYS A 244 16.19 -17.60 -6.79
C LYS A 244 16.24 -18.89 -7.62
N GLU A 245 15.38 -19.00 -8.62
CA GLU A 245 15.64 -19.86 -9.77
C GLU A 245 16.00 -18.95 -10.93
N THR A 246 17.24 -19.10 -11.37
CA THR A 246 17.83 -18.38 -12.49
C THR A 246 17.08 -18.78 -13.76
N ILE A 247 16.24 -17.89 -14.28
CA ILE A 247 15.65 -18.07 -15.60
C ILE A 247 16.66 -17.56 -16.62
N GLU A 248 17.33 -18.49 -17.33
CA GLU A 248 18.07 -18.18 -18.55
C GLU A 248 17.09 -17.75 -19.65
N TYR A 249 17.33 -16.59 -20.24
CA TYR A 249 16.57 -16.12 -21.40
C TYR A 249 17.17 -16.69 -22.70
N PRO A 250 16.36 -17.24 -23.62
CA PRO A 250 16.85 -17.66 -24.92
C PRO A 250 17.26 -16.46 -25.79
N ASN A 251 18.47 -16.53 -26.34
CA ASN A 251 19.06 -15.58 -27.28
C ASN A 251 18.13 -15.32 -28.48
N ASN A 252 17.62 -14.09 -28.60
CA ASN A 252 17.01 -13.62 -29.85
C ASN A 252 18.11 -13.26 -30.85
N LYS A 253 18.29 -14.09 -31.87
CA LYS A 253 18.99 -13.69 -33.10
C LYS A 253 18.22 -12.54 -33.74
N SER A 254 18.90 -11.40 -33.88
CA SER A 254 18.46 -10.23 -34.63
C SER A 254 18.15 -10.63 -36.08
N LYS A 255 16.92 -10.40 -36.54
CA LYS A 255 16.64 -10.24 -37.96
C LYS A 255 16.92 -8.79 -38.32
N GLU A 256 17.98 -8.57 -39.09
CA GLU A 256 18.22 -7.34 -39.83
C GLU A 256 17.01 -7.05 -40.72
N ILE A 257 16.49 -5.83 -40.64
CA ILE A 257 15.59 -5.28 -41.65
C ILE A 257 16.41 -4.27 -42.42
N ASP A 258 16.76 -4.67 -43.64
CA ASP A 258 17.43 -3.87 -44.65
C ASP A 258 16.61 -2.62 -44.95
N SER A 259 17.26 -1.46 -44.85
CA SER A 259 16.69 -0.17 -45.22
C SER A 259 17.47 0.37 -46.41
N THR A 260 16.88 0.35 -47.60
CA THR A 260 17.27 1.32 -48.62
C THR A 260 16.07 1.75 -49.45
N ILE A 261 15.81 3.04 -49.31
CA ILE A 261 14.77 3.85 -49.92
C ILE A 261 15.16 4.14 -51.37
N ASN A 262 14.24 3.89 -52.30
CA ASN A 262 14.35 4.32 -53.70
C ASN A 262 13.79 5.74 -53.83
N LEU A 263 14.67 6.73 -54.00
CA LEU A 263 14.30 8.10 -54.36
C LEU A 263 14.35 8.25 -55.89
N LYS A 264 13.20 8.59 -56.48
CA LYS A 264 13.08 9.00 -57.89
C LYS A 264 13.84 10.30 -58.15
N LYS A 265 14.64 10.31 -59.21
CA LYS A 265 14.53 11.27 -60.33
C LYS A 265 14.87 10.55 -61.62
#